data_AF-B7X102-F1
#
_entry.id   AF-B7X102-F1
#
_cell.length_a   1.000
_cell.length_b   1.000
_cell.length_c   1.000
_cell.angle_alpha   90.00
_cell.angle_beta   90.00
_cell.angle_gamma   90.00
#
_symmetry.space_group_name_H-M   'P 1'
#
loop_
_entity.id
_entity.type
_entity.pdbx_description
1 polymer ?
#
loop_
_entity_poly.entity_id
_entity_poly.type
_entity_poly.pdbx_seq_one_letter_code
_entity_poly.pdbx_strand_id
1 'polypeptide(L)'
;MERGLSKLRVTSARVVKQVEVTLQFKSAADTEAFEDWYFNTVRRIGFFDWYDTRTSVVRVVRFKGGALGELVPLAQGFAVAQRTATLEYLR
;
A
#
# COMPACT_ATOMS: atom_id res chain seq x y z
N MET A 1 -26.97 -17.07 -36.29
CA MET A 1 -25.83 -16.14 -36.48
C MET A 1 -25.20 -15.93 -35.11
N GLU A 2 -23.99 -16.46 -34.92
CA GLU A 2 -23.27 -16.50 -33.66
C GLU A 2 -23.15 -15.11 -33.03
N ARG A 3 -23.48 -15.02 -31.74
CA ARG A 3 -23.12 -13.89 -30.88
C ARG A 3 -21.60 -13.94 -30.69
N GLY A 4 -20.87 -13.36 -31.63
CA GLY A 4 -19.41 -13.30 -31.61
C GLY A 4 -18.89 -12.73 -30.28
N LEU A 5 -17.78 -13.31 -29.81
CA LEU A 5 -16.99 -12.97 -28.63
C LEU A 5 -16.50 -11.50 -28.54
N SER A 6 -16.97 -10.61 -29.41
CA SER A 6 -16.46 -9.27 -29.65
C SER A 6 -16.93 -8.21 -28.64
N LYS A 7 -17.38 -8.61 -27.45
CA LYS A 7 -17.75 -7.68 -26.36
C LYS A 7 -16.94 -7.86 -25.08
N LEU A 8 -15.76 -8.48 -25.19
CA LEU A 8 -14.70 -8.30 -24.21
C LEU A 8 -14.21 -6.85 -24.30
N ARG A 9 -14.82 -5.95 -23.52
CA ARG A 9 -14.33 -4.59 -23.26
C ARG A 9 -12.99 -4.66 -22.52
N VAL A 10 -11.91 -4.94 -23.24
CA VAL A 10 -10.52 -4.76 -22.77
C VAL A 10 -10.05 -3.35 -23.12
N THR A 11 -10.88 -2.34 -22.84
CA THR A 11 -10.57 -0.93 -23.16
C THR A 11 -10.74 0.01 -21.98
N SER A 12 -11.14 -0.50 -20.80
CA SER A 12 -11.30 0.33 -19.59
C SER A 12 -10.97 -0.37 -18.26
N ALA A 13 -10.38 -1.56 -18.30
CA ALA A 13 -9.89 -2.21 -17.09
C ALA A 13 -8.44 -1.77 -16.86
N ARG A 14 -8.23 -0.61 -16.22
CA ARG A 14 -6.92 -0.33 -15.62
C ARG A 14 -6.66 -1.47 -14.63
N VAL A 15 -5.58 -2.22 -14.84
CA VAL A 15 -5.29 -3.37 -13.99
C VAL A 15 -4.77 -2.84 -12.67
N VAL A 16 -5.52 -3.05 -11.60
CA VAL A 16 -5.05 -2.76 -10.25
C VAL A 16 -4.03 -3.83 -9.88
N LYS A 17 -2.78 -3.43 -9.70
CA LYS A 17 -1.75 -4.27 -9.10
C LYS A 17 -1.75 -4.08 -7.59
N GLN A 18 -1.54 -5.17 -6.87
CA GLN A 18 -1.38 -5.21 -5.42
C GLN A 18 0.01 -5.71 -5.08
N VAL A 19 0.62 -5.11 -4.06
CA VAL A 19 1.94 -5.47 -3.53
C VAL A 19 1.82 -5.53 -2.01
N GLU A 20 2.04 -6.71 -1.46
CA GLU A 20 2.15 -6.87 0.00
C GLU A 20 3.49 -6.33 0.47
N VAL A 21 3.46 -5.55 1.55
CA VAL A 21 4.65 -4.92 2.15
C VAL A 21 4.64 -5.10 3.65
N THR A 22 5.85 -5.13 4.22
CA THR A 22 6.09 -5.01 5.65
C THR A 22 6.75 -3.67 5.91
N LEU A 23 6.11 -2.86 6.76
CA LEU A 23 6.66 -1.61 7.25
C LEU A 23 7.43 -1.90 8.54
N GLN A 24 8.69 -1.47 8.62
CA GLN A 24 9.53 -1.61 9.80
C GLN A 24 9.76 -0.25 10.45
N PHE A 25 9.64 -0.20 11.76
CA PHE A 25 9.83 0.97 12.60
C PHE A 25 11.01 0.71 13.54
N LYS A 26 11.96 1.64 13.60
CA LYS A 26 13.20 1.51 14.40
C LYS A 26 13.08 2.19 15.76
N SER A 27 11.90 2.73 16.07
CA SER A 27 11.56 3.30 17.36
C SER A 27 10.04 3.40 17.51
N ALA A 28 9.57 3.61 18.74
CA ALA A 28 8.19 3.97 19.00
C ALA A 28 7.81 5.30 18.31
N ALA A 29 8.73 6.28 18.30
CA ALA A 29 8.50 7.56 17.63
C ALA A 29 8.30 7.42 16.11
N ASP A 30 9.00 6.49 15.45
CA ASP A 30 8.79 6.21 14.02
C ASP A 30 7.38 5.68 13.76
N THR A 31 6.84 4.89 14.70
CA THR A 31 5.47 4.37 14.61
C THR A 31 4.47 5.52 14.67
N GLU A 32 4.58 6.38 15.68
CA GLU A 32 3.70 7.55 15.85
C GLU A 32 3.78 8.51 14.64
N ALA A 33 5.00 8.81 14.18
CA ALA A 33 5.21 9.67 13.01
C ALA A 33 4.57 9.10 11.74
N PHE A 34 4.62 7.78 11.56
CA PHE A 34 3.93 7.12 10.46
C PHE A 34 2.42 7.21 10.61
N GLU A 35 1.86 7.00 11.80
CA GLU A 35 0.42 7.10 12.02
C GLU A 35 -0.09 8.52 11.80
N ASP A 36 0.63 9.53 12.29
CA ASP A 36 0.35 10.94 12.04
C ASP A 36 0.33 11.25 10.54
N TRP A 37 1.34 10.81 9.80
CA TRP A 37 1.37 10.95 8.34
C TRP A 37 0.20 10.23 7.67
N TYR A 38 -0.10 8.99 8.09
CA TYR A 38 -1.15 8.17 7.51
C TYR A 38 -2.56 8.77 7.72
N PHE A 39 -2.86 9.25 8.92
CA PHE A 39 -4.16 9.83 9.24
C PHE A 39 -4.31 11.27 8.73
N ASN A 40 -3.27 12.09 8.82
CA ASN A 40 -3.38 13.52 8.50
C ASN A 40 -3.06 13.84 7.04
N THR A 41 -2.08 13.15 6.44
CA THR A 41 -1.62 13.40 5.07
C THR A 41 -2.29 12.47 4.07
N VAL A 42 -2.16 11.15 4.27
CA VAL A 42 -2.76 10.15 3.36
C VAL A 42 -4.27 10.09 3.56
N ARG A 43 -4.77 10.42 4.75
CA ARG A 43 -6.20 10.32 5.12
C ARG A 43 -6.74 8.92 4.83
N ARG A 44 -5.90 7.90 5.08
CA ARG A 44 -6.14 6.46 4.88
C ARG A 44 -6.28 5.99 3.43
N ILE A 45 -7.01 6.72 2.59
CA ILE A 45 -7.36 6.31 1.21
C ILE A 45 -6.64 7.11 0.13
N GLY A 46 -5.86 8.12 0.52
CA GLY A 46 -5.12 8.99 -0.39
C GLY A 46 -3.97 8.26 -1.08
N PHE A 47 -3.51 8.88 -2.17
CA PHE A 47 -2.36 8.41 -2.92
C PHE A 47 -1.07 9.04 -2.39
N PHE A 48 0.03 8.30 -2.49
CA PHE A 48 1.37 8.77 -2.14
C PHE A 48 2.42 8.12 -3.05
N ASP A 49 3.59 8.74 -3.12
CA ASP A 49 4.73 8.22 -3.87
C ASP A 49 5.46 7.14 -3.06
N TRP A 50 5.67 6.00 -3.69
CA TRP A 50 6.41 4.87 -3.12
C TRP A 50 7.51 4.43 -4.08
N TYR A 51 8.73 4.32 -3.58
CA TYR A 51 9.85 3.77 -4.33
C TYR A 51 9.84 2.24 -4.30
N ASP A 52 9.50 1.62 -5.44
CA ASP A 52 9.44 0.17 -5.59
C ASP A 52 10.84 -0.41 -5.85
N THR A 53 11.51 -0.86 -4.79
CA THR A 53 12.87 -1.41 -4.84
C THR A 53 13.02 -2.64 -5.75
N ARG A 54 11.93 -3.37 -6.05
CA ARG A 54 11.98 -4.52 -6.97
C ARG A 54 12.16 -4.10 -8.43
N THR A 55 11.76 -2.87 -8.75
CA THR A 55 11.78 -2.35 -10.14
C THR A 55 12.52 -1.02 -10.27
N SER A 56 13.02 -0.46 -9.17
CA SER A 56 13.71 0.83 -9.10
C SER A 56 12.92 1.99 -9.70
N VAL A 57 11.60 2.01 -9.48
CA VAL A 57 10.68 3.04 -10.02
C VAL A 57 9.83 3.61 -8.90
N VAL A 58 9.62 4.93 -8.92
CA VAL A 58 8.62 5.60 -8.06
C VAL A 58 7.23 5.38 -8.64
N ARG A 59 6.31 4.89 -7.80
CA ARG A 59 4.91 4.62 -8.15
C ARG A 59 3.99 5.44 -7.27
N VAL A 60 2.93 5.98 -7.86
CA VAL A 60 1.81 6.55 -7.11
C VAL A 60 0.92 5.40 -6.65
N VAL A 61 0.90 5.13 -5.35
CA VAL A 61 0.19 4.02 -4.72
C VAL A 61 -0.80 4.52 -3.68
N ARG A 62 -1.68 3.64 -3.19
CA ARG A 62 -2.44 3.84 -1.95
C ARG A 62 -2.48 2.55 -1.14
N PHE A 63 -2.85 2.64 0.13
CA PHE A 63 -3.17 1.46 0.92
C PHE A 63 -4.52 0.88 0.48
N LYS A 64 -4.56 -0.43 0.18
CA LYS A 64 -5.78 -1.13 -0.24
C LYS A 64 -6.87 -0.98 0.81
N GLY A 65 -7.95 -0.30 0.46
CA GLY A 65 -9.06 -0.01 1.38
C GLY A 65 -8.70 0.82 2.61
N GLY A 66 -7.53 1.48 2.63
CA GLY A 66 -7.01 2.13 3.84
C GLY A 66 -6.82 1.16 5.00
N ALA A 67 -6.47 -0.09 4.69
CA ALA A 67 -6.18 -1.12 5.67
C ALA A 67 -4.69 -1.17 5.99
N LEU A 68 -4.38 -1.24 7.28
CA LEU A 68 -3.07 -1.54 7.81
C LEU A 68 -3.20 -2.78 8.71
N GLY A 69 -2.20 -3.63 8.69
CA GLY A 69 -2.09 -4.75 9.63
C GLY A 69 -1.83 -4.27 11.06
N GLU A 70 -1.87 -5.21 11.99
CA GLU A 70 -1.56 -5.00 13.39
C GLU A 70 -0.09 -4.56 13.57
N LEU A 71 0.14 -3.68 14.55
CA LEU A 71 1.49 -3.31 14.96
C LEU A 71 2.05 -4.40 15.88
N VAL A 72 3.08 -5.09 15.40
CA VAL A 72 3.73 -6.18 16.12
C VAL A 72 5.08 -5.70 16.65
N PRO A 73 5.32 -5.72 17.98
CA PRO A 73 6.63 -5.40 18.53
C PRO A 73 7.63 -6.52 18.21
N LEU A 74 8.82 -6.13 17.76
CA LEU A 74 9.97 -7.02 17.54
C LEU A 74 10.98 -6.95 18.69
N ALA A 75 10.87 -5.92 19.55
CA ALA A 75 11.64 -5.74 20.77
C ALA A 75 10.76 -5.16 21.88
N GLN A 76 11.21 -5.26 23.13
CA GLN A 76 10.47 -4.72 24.27
C GLN A 76 10.16 -3.23 24.10
N GLY A 77 8.99 -2.81 24.57
CA GLY A 77 8.56 -1.42 24.53
C GLY A 77 8.45 -0.84 23.11
N PHE A 78 8.27 -1.67 22.08
CA PHE A 78 8.21 -1.23 20.68
C PHE A 78 9.49 -0.50 20.22
N ALA A 79 10.64 -0.80 20.84
CA ALA A 79 11.93 -0.26 20.40
C ALA A 79 12.22 -0.59 18.93
N VAL A 80 11.72 -1.74 18.47
CA VAL A 80 11.57 -2.07 17.05
C VAL A 80 10.19 -2.68 16.89
N ALA A 81 9.48 -2.32 15.83
CA ALA A 81 8.16 -2.86 15.52
C ALA A 81 7.97 -3.01 14.02
N GLN A 82 6.96 -3.77 13.62
CA GLN A 82 6.56 -3.89 12.23
C GLN A 82 5.05 -3.97 12.08
N ARG A 83 4.54 -3.64 10.89
CA ARG A 83 3.18 -3.95 10.48
C ARG A 83 3.12 -4.31 9.01
N THR A 84 2.13 -5.10 8.61
CA THR A 84 1.91 -5.43 7.20
C THR A 84 0.95 -4.42 6.56
N ALA A 85 1.02 -4.29 5.24
CA ALA A 85 0.03 -3.55 4.46
C ALA A 85 -0.02 -4.09 3.02
N THR A 86 -1.07 -3.73 2.29
CA THR A 86 -1.15 -3.97 0.86
C THR A 86 -1.19 -2.63 0.14
N LEU A 87 -0.19 -2.36 -0.70
CA LEU A 87 -0.17 -1.22 -1.60
C LEU A 87 -0.88 -1.59 -2.90
N GLU A 88 -1.64 -0.66 -3.47
CA GLU A 88 -2.25 -0.84 -4.77
C GLU A 88 -2.00 0.36 -5.70
N TYR A 89 -1.83 0.05 -6.99
CA TYR A 89 -1.60 1.04 -8.03
C TYR A 89 -2.15 0.57 -9.38
N LEU A 90 -2.38 1.53 -10.27
CA LEU A 90 -2.85 1.26 -11.63
C LEU A 90 -1.65 0.99 -12.54
N ARG A 91 -1.72 -0.08 -13.34
CA ARG A 91 -0.75 -0.40 -14.39
C ARG A 91 -1.34 -0.23 -15.77
#